data_AF-A0A397BRR9-F1
#
_entry.id   AF-A0A397BRR9-F1
#
_cell.length_a   1.000
_cell.length_b   1.000
_cell.length_c   1.000
_cell.angle_alpha   90.00
_cell.angle_beta   90.00
_cell.angle_gamma   90.00
#
_symmetry.space_group_name_H-M   'P 1'
#
loop_
_entity.id
_entity.type
_entity.pdbx_description
1 polymer ?
#
loop_
_entity_poly.entity_id
_entity_poly.type
_entity_poly.pdbx_seq_one_letter_code
_entity_poly.pdbx_strand_id
1 'polypeptide(L)'
;MISLMHVGALVVPKLCHRKSAATSLSKPPQPPPPAVTVRRLSSKTQSRIIVRRLSKRAATDWFDHVFIVFNFIVILCQGRQAYEMLSTMVDPTKVVSYAVIVLLYSVLSPCLIFINNIQTKYTLVCYVDALFSFTLSCGHPMFSVAIQGLELILINPNLVRDNRWTTETLLFARLFGITSPVDFFVKHVMHLSTYYTICRLANTAHSADSNKDQSSDLQRSHQNRVMRRLNLAVSSGLGVVCAILLGRCLLYREPCPSYCVSNMQPLVDLGCHCAYANINCHTLGIDDPTPLLDPRIIGTRLVYVQFSRCDLENGLNATSMVPFEQLSKMVIQFSNMSSWTGPIPPSLNSIMVRYSRLKSIPPALMEDIPADLVILFIDAAPLKTIPDIAFNAWSSVQRLQLSNLSLAAIPTGMLGLPHLSELNIRGNNITTAFPESAWVSTLKIAGLAGNGFKYVPWTAAKRGVKIDLSGNPIEGANALEATQLKLVQQRSVILDDTPYCNVSQDTTCKHMCGPDCFMYMVGDFICDLACFTSVCGFDKGDCDGLGFS
;
A
#
# COMPACT_ATOMS: atom_id res chain seq x y z
N MET A 1 -10.32 -5.53 -2.65
CA MET A 1 -9.88 -5.73 -1.25
C MET A 1 -10.89 -5.12 -0.26
N ILE A 2 -12.13 -5.65 -0.19
CA ILE A 2 -13.17 -5.15 0.75
C ILE A 2 -13.53 -6.19 1.85
N SER A 3 -12.87 -7.35 1.88
CA SER A 3 -13.26 -8.41 2.84
C SER A 3 -12.08 -8.82 3.71
N LEU A 4 -11.67 -7.95 4.64
CA LEU A 4 -10.81 -8.31 5.78
C LEU A 4 -11.17 -7.57 7.08
N MET A 5 -12.34 -6.95 7.14
CA MET A 5 -12.95 -6.50 8.40
C MET A 5 -14.00 -7.51 8.82
N HIS A 6 -13.62 -8.65 9.40
CA HIS A 6 -14.51 -9.52 10.21
C HIS A 6 -13.73 -10.74 10.76
N VAL A 7 -12.77 -10.54 11.67
CA VAL A 7 -12.47 -11.52 12.74
C VAL A 7 -11.84 -10.75 13.90
N GLY A 8 -12.55 -10.69 15.02
CA GLY A 8 -12.05 -10.02 16.23
C GLY A 8 -13.13 -9.77 17.29
N ALA A 9 -14.19 -10.59 17.30
CA ALA A 9 -15.10 -10.70 18.43
C ALA A 9 -14.78 -12.00 19.16
N LEU A 10 -14.83 -11.96 20.49
CA LEU A 10 -14.51 -13.01 21.47
C LEU A 10 -13.05 -13.01 21.94
N VAL A 11 -12.77 -12.20 22.97
CA VAL A 11 -12.52 -12.66 24.35
C VAL A 11 -12.61 -11.41 25.23
N VAL A 12 -13.64 -11.37 26.08
CA VAL A 12 -13.82 -10.35 27.13
C VAL A 12 -13.13 -10.86 28.39
N PRO A 13 -12.29 -10.02 29.04
CA PRO A 13 -12.21 -10.06 30.50
C PRO A 13 -12.83 -8.79 31.07
N LYS A 14 -13.94 -8.98 31.79
CA LYS A 14 -14.52 -8.02 32.74
C LYS A 14 -13.47 -7.66 33.78
N LEU A 15 -13.25 -6.37 34.07
CA LEU A 15 -13.07 -5.83 35.43
C LEU A 15 -12.74 -4.32 35.41
N CYS A 16 -13.77 -3.49 35.20
CA CYS A 16 -13.83 -2.16 35.79
C CYS A 16 -15.24 -1.96 36.36
N HIS A 17 -15.48 -2.51 37.56
CA HIS A 17 -16.70 -2.22 38.30
C HIS A 17 -16.60 -0.84 38.97
N ARG A 18 -17.52 0.02 38.56
CA ARG A 18 -17.91 1.30 39.16
C ARG A 18 -18.55 1.05 40.54
N LYS A 19 -18.12 1.76 41.59
CA LYS A 19 -18.92 1.96 42.82
C LYS A 19 -19.35 3.42 42.89
N SER A 20 -20.66 3.63 43.05
CA SER A 20 -21.31 4.93 43.23
C SER A 20 -21.04 5.44 44.66
N ALA A 21 -20.63 6.69 44.81
CA ALA A 21 -20.56 7.36 46.10
C ALA A 21 -21.88 8.08 46.36
N ALA A 22 -22.56 7.63 47.42
CA ALA A 22 -23.81 8.20 47.90
C ALA A 22 -23.61 9.61 48.48
N THR A 23 -24.59 10.45 48.21
CA THR A 23 -24.87 11.77 48.77
C THR A 23 -24.89 11.73 50.30
N SER A 24 -24.14 12.60 50.99
CA SER A 24 -24.37 12.87 52.41
C SER A 24 -24.44 14.37 52.68
N LEU A 25 -25.58 14.75 53.25
CA LEU A 25 -26.00 16.09 53.64
C LEU A 25 -25.04 16.83 54.58
N SER A 26 -25.18 18.15 54.51
CA SER A 26 -24.69 19.24 55.36
C SER A 26 -24.50 18.95 56.86
N LYS A 27 -23.41 19.49 57.42
CA LYS A 27 -23.17 19.62 58.86
C LYS A 27 -22.83 21.10 59.18
N PRO A 28 -23.40 21.70 60.25
CA PRO A 28 -23.31 23.14 60.53
C PRO A 28 -21.95 23.54 61.17
N PRO A 29 -21.61 24.86 61.20
CA PRO A 29 -20.25 25.31 61.51
C PRO A 29 -19.91 25.23 63.01
N GLN A 30 -18.69 24.77 63.32
CA GLN A 30 -18.10 24.74 64.66
C GLN A 30 -17.26 26.00 64.96
N PRO A 31 -17.17 26.43 66.24
CA PRO A 31 -16.46 27.65 66.69
C PRO A 31 -14.92 27.50 66.70
N PRO A 32 -14.16 28.62 66.82
CA PRO A 32 -12.72 28.67 66.52
C PRO A 32 -11.83 27.87 67.50
N PRO A 33 -10.61 27.47 67.08
CA PRO A 33 -9.79 26.51 67.81
C PRO A 33 -9.02 27.16 68.98
N PRO A 34 -8.74 26.43 70.08
CA PRO A 34 -7.77 26.87 71.07
C PRO A 34 -6.33 26.60 70.63
N ALA A 35 -5.41 27.28 71.31
CA ALA A 35 -3.99 27.40 70.98
C ALA A 35 -3.26 26.08 70.65
N VAL A 36 -2.50 26.12 69.55
CA VAL A 36 -1.61 25.05 69.09
C VAL A 36 -0.46 24.88 70.08
N THR A 37 -0.50 23.83 70.89
CA THR A 37 0.68 23.30 71.58
C THR A 37 1.40 22.35 70.62
N VAL A 38 2.69 22.62 70.36
CA VAL A 38 3.56 21.79 69.52
C VAL A 38 3.76 20.43 70.21
N ARG A 39 2.91 19.45 69.89
CA ARG A 39 3.08 18.06 70.31
C ARG A 39 4.16 17.41 69.46
N ARG A 40 5.26 16.96 70.08
CA ARG A 40 6.23 16.05 69.45
C ARG A 40 5.47 14.84 68.87
N LEU A 41 5.67 14.56 67.59
CA LEU A 41 5.10 13.42 66.87
C LEU A 41 5.36 12.12 67.65
N SER A 42 4.32 11.31 67.91
CA SER A 42 4.48 10.02 68.59
C SER A 42 5.26 9.04 67.70
N SER A 43 6.05 8.13 68.28
CA SER A 43 6.88 7.17 67.54
C SER A 43 6.08 6.32 66.54
N LYS A 44 4.81 6.01 66.84
CA LYS A 44 3.87 5.34 65.89
C LYS A 44 3.58 6.17 64.64
N THR A 45 3.50 7.49 64.76
CA THR A 45 3.28 8.39 63.62
C THR A 45 4.54 8.52 62.78
N GLN A 46 5.71 8.56 63.43
CA GLN A 46 7.02 8.57 62.77
C GLN A 46 7.28 7.25 62.03
N SER A 47 6.98 6.09 62.64
CA SER A 47 7.05 4.78 61.99
C SER A 47 6.08 4.64 60.82
N ARG A 48 4.83 5.15 60.93
CA ARG A 48 3.89 5.18 59.80
C ARG A 48 4.41 6.03 58.64
N ILE A 49 5.04 7.18 58.91
CA ILE A 49 5.66 8.03 57.88
C ILE A 49 6.84 7.31 57.22
N ILE A 50 7.69 6.63 57.99
CA ILE A 50 8.82 5.84 57.48
C ILE A 50 8.34 4.69 56.60
N VAL A 51 7.35 3.90 57.06
CA VAL A 51 6.75 2.80 56.28
C VAL A 51 6.11 3.31 54.99
N ARG A 52 5.40 4.44 55.03
CA ARG A 52 4.78 5.06 53.85
C ARG A 52 5.83 5.58 52.86
N ARG A 53 6.95 6.12 53.35
CA ARG A 53 8.10 6.53 52.51
C ARG A 53 8.81 5.33 51.89
N LEU A 54 9.02 4.26 52.64
CA LEU A 54 9.63 3.01 52.14
C LEU A 54 8.73 2.33 51.10
N SER A 55 7.42 2.28 51.33
CA SER A 55 6.44 1.76 50.37
C SER A 55 6.39 2.59 49.08
N LYS A 56 6.36 3.92 49.18
CA LYS A 56 6.46 4.80 48.00
C LYS A 56 7.77 4.58 47.24
N ARG A 57 8.90 4.41 47.94
CA ARG A 57 10.22 4.14 47.35
C ARG A 57 10.27 2.82 46.59
N ALA A 58 9.79 1.74 47.21
CA ALA A 58 9.71 0.42 46.59
C ALA A 58 8.82 0.43 45.34
N ALA A 59 7.68 1.14 45.39
CA ALA A 59 6.79 1.29 44.24
C ALA A 59 7.44 2.07 43.09
N THR A 60 8.17 3.15 43.36
CA THR A 60 8.92 3.89 42.33
C THR A 60 10.08 3.11 41.74
N ASP A 61 10.79 2.33 42.55
CA ASP A 61 11.92 1.51 42.09
C ASP A 61 11.43 0.35 41.22
N TRP A 62 10.34 -0.33 41.62
CA TRP A 62 9.66 -1.33 40.81
C TRP A 62 9.18 -0.78 39.46
N PHE A 63 8.56 0.40 39.48
CA PHE A 63 8.10 1.07 38.26
C PHE A 63 9.27 1.37 37.31
N ASP A 64 10.39 1.90 37.81
CA ASP A 64 11.57 2.20 36.99
C ASP A 64 12.14 0.94 36.34
N HIS A 65 12.19 -0.20 37.05
CA HIS A 65 12.65 -1.46 36.48
C HIS A 65 11.75 -2.00 35.37
N VAL A 66 10.45 -2.08 35.63
CA VAL A 66 9.47 -2.57 34.64
C VAL A 66 9.48 -1.67 33.40
N PHE A 67 9.53 -0.35 33.60
CA PHE A 67 9.62 0.61 32.50
C PHE A 67 10.89 0.43 31.67
N ILE A 68 12.06 0.30 32.30
CA ILE A 68 13.34 0.13 31.59
C ILE A 68 13.31 -1.12 30.70
N VAL A 69 12.91 -2.27 31.25
CA VAL A 69 12.88 -3.54 30.51
C VAL A 69 11.87 -3.47 29.35
N PHE A 70 10.67 -2.98 29.63
CA PHE A 70 9.62 -2.88 28.62
C PHE A 70 10.01 -1.93 27.48
N ASN A 71 10.48 -0.73 27.82
CA ASN A 71 10.90 0.27 26.85
C ASN A 71 12.09 -0.20 26.00
N PHE A 72 13.02 -0.96 26.58
CA PHE A 72 14.11 -1.57 25.83
C PHE A 72 13.61 -2.54 24.76
N ILE A 73 12.68 -3.44 25.11
CA ILE A 73 12.07 -4.36 24.14
C ILE A 73 11.33 -3.59 23.04
N VAL A 74 10.58 -2.54 23.40
CA VAL A 74 9.85 -1.70 22.44
C VAL A 74 10.80 -1.01 21.47
N ILE A 75 11.90 -0.43 21.95
CA ILE A 75 12.91 0.21 21.09
C ILE A 75 13.53 -0.81 20.13
N LEU A 76 13.82 -2.03 20.58
CA LEU A 76 14.32 -3.09 19.70
C LEU A 76 13.30 -3.46 18.62
N CYS A 77 12.03 -3.62 18.98
CA CYS A 77 10.96 -3.89 18.02
C CYS A 77 10.80 -2.74 17.00
N GLN A 78 10.82 -1.48 17.46
CA GLN A 78 10.74 -0.30 16.60
C GLN A 78 11.96 -0.17 15.67
N GLY A 79 13.16 -0.46 16.18
CA GLY A 79 14.39 -0.50 15.37
C GLY A 79 14.36 -1.60 14.31
N ARG A 80 13.84 -2.79 14.67
CA ARG A 80 13.62 -3.88 13.71
C ARG A 80 12.61 -3.49 12.63
N GLN A 81 11.50 -2.83 13.00
CA GLN A 81 10.52 -2.32 12.04
C GLN A 81 11.13 -1.27 11.11
N ALA A 82 11.94 -0.35 11.63
CA ALA A 82 12.65 0.64 10.81
C ALA A 82 13.63 -0.02 9.82
N TYR A 83 14.34 -1.07 10.24
CA TYR A 83 15.21 -1.85 9.37
C TYR A 83 14.43 -2.51 8.21
N GLU A 84 13.27 -3.10 8.51
CA GLU A 84 12.41 -3.71 7.48
C GLU A 84 11.83 -2.67 6.52
N MET A 85 11.47 -1.48 7.03
CA MET A 85 11.06 -0.33 6.20
C MET A 85 12.16 0.07 5.23
N LEU A 86 13.39 0.26 5.70
CA LEU A 86 14.55 0.57 4.86
C LEU A 86 14.82 -0.50 3.80
N SER A 87 14.58 -1.76 4.15
CA SER A 87 14.84 -2.91 3.29
C SER A 87 13.76 -3.14 2.22
N THR A 88 12.55 -2.61 2.41
CA THR A 88 11.38 -2.96 1.58
C THR A 88 10.76 -1.74 0.90
N MET A 89 10.69 -0.60 1.59
CA MET A 89 10.06 0.61 1.05
C MET A 89 11.02 1.35 0.12
N VAL A 90 10.44 1.94 -0.91
CA VAL A 90 11.14 2.69 -1.97
C VAL A 90 10.96 4.21 -1.85
N ASP A 91 9.97 4.68 -1.07
CA ASP A 91 9.75 6.10 -0.81
C ASP A 91 10.65 6.57 0.35
N PRO A 92 11.69 7.38 0.08
CA PRO A 92 12.64 7.79 1.10
C PRO A 92 12.00 8.69 2.16
N THR A 93 10.96 9.46 1.83
CA THR A 93 10.33 10.42 2.75
C THR A 93 9.66 9.68 3.90
N LYS A 94 8.91 8.62 3.59
CA LYS A 94 8.21 7.80 4.60
C LYS A 94 9.20 7.04 5.48
N VAL A 95 10.27 6.51 4.90
CA VAL A 95 11.27 5.73 5.62
C VAL A 95 12.13 6.61 6.53
N VAL A 96 12.66 7.72 6.00
CA VAL A 96 13.52 8.64 6.77
C VAL A 96 12.75 9.28 7.92
N SER A 97 11.49 9.71 7.68
CA SER A 97 10.66 10.25 8.76
C SER A 97 10.44 9.23 9.89
N TYR A 98 10.15 7.98 9.56
CA TYR A 98 10.00 6.91 10.56
C TYR A 98 11.30 6.68 11.34
N ALA A 99 12.43 6.53 10.63
CA ALA A 99 13.73 6.30 11.23
C ALA A 99 14.16 7.44 12.17
N VAL A 100 13.91 8.69 11.79
CA VAL A 100 14.18 9.87 12.63
C VAL A 100 13.37 9.82 13.93
N ILE A 101 12.08 9.45 13.87
CA ILE A 101 11.24 9.33 15.07
C ILE A 101 11.77 8.23 16.00
N VAL A 102 12.20 7.07 15.46
CA VAL A 102 12.83 6.00 16.25
C VAL A 102 14.12 6.47 16.92
N LEU A 103 14.99 7.19 16.19
CA LEU A 103 16.22 7.74 16.73
C LEU A 103 15.96 8.73 17.87
N LEU A 104 15.04 9.67 17.67
CA LEU A 104 14.65 10.63 18.69
C LEU A 104 14.11 9.92 19.94
N TYR A 105 13.26 8.91 19.77
CA TYR A 105 12.69 8.17 20.88
C TYR A 105 13.74 7.37 21.67
N SER A 106 14.70 6.76 20.97
CA SER A 106 15.78 5.97 21.57
C SER A 106 16.66 6.77 22.55
N VAL A 107 16.77 8.09 22.33
CA VAL A 107 17.54 9.01 23.17
C VAL A 107 16.63 9.67 24.22
N LEU A 108 15.43 10.11 23.83
CA LEU A 108 14.53 10.84 24.71
C LEU A 108 14.00 9.96 25.85
N SER A 109 13.55 8.73 25.55
CA SER A 109 12.89 7.86 26.52
C SER A 109 13.77 7.52 27.74
N PRO A 110 15.05 7.11 27.59
CA PRO A 110 15.94 6.91 28.73
C PRO A 110 16.27 8.19 29.52
N CYS A 111 16.33 9.35 28.86
CA CYS A 111 16.60 10.64 29.51
C CYS A 111 15.49 11.05 30.49
N LEU A 112 14.22 10.74 30.18
CA LEU A 112 13.08 11.09 31.04
C LEU A 112 13.15 10.46 32.43
N ILE A 113 13.82 9.32 32.57
CA ILE A 113 13.98 8.65 33.87
C ILE A 113 14.87 9.49 34.82
N PHE A 114 15.65 10.45 34.32
CA PHE A 114 16.52 11.33 35.12
C PHE A 114 15.82 12.49 35.82
N ILE A 115 14.55 12.76 35.49
CA ILE A 115 13.77 13.80 36.17
C ILE A 115 13.63 13.45 37.67
N ASN A 116 13.86 14.46 38.52
CA ASN A 116 13.86 14.29 39.97
C ASN A 116 12.46 14.35 40.58
N ASN A 117 11.59 15.22 40.06
CA ASN A 117 10.20 15.33 40.52
C ASN A 117 9.39 14.10 40.06
N ILE A 118 8.90 13.31 41.02
CA ILE A 118 8.20 12.03 40.77
C ILE A 118 6.93 12.24 39.95
N GLN A 119 6.13 13.25 40.28
CA GLN A 119 4.84 13.49 39.65
C GLN A 119 5.03 13.98 38.21
N THR A 120 5.93 14.95 38.02
CA THR A 120 6.31 15.45 36.68
C THR A 120 6.94 14.35 35.83
N LYS A 121 7.85 13.55 36.40
CA LYS A 121 8.48 12.42 35.72
C LYS A 121 7.43 11.44 35.20
N TYR A 122 6.52 11.01 36.08
CA TYR A 122 5.53 10.01 35.75
C TYR A 122 4.59 10.48 34.64
N THR A 123 4.07 11.70 34.73
CA THR A 123 3.20 12.28 33.69
C THR A 123 3.94 12.45 32.36
N LEU A 124 5.16 13.00 32.38
CA LEU A 124 5.93 13.25 31.16
C LEU A 124 6.35 11.95 30.46
N VAL A 125 6.77 10.93 31.23
CA VAL A 125 7.05 9.59 30.70
C VAL A 125 5.80 9.01 30.06
N CYS A 126 4.64 9.08 30.72
CA CYS A 126 3.39 8.56 30.15
C CYS A 126 3.00 9.25 28.85
N TYR A 127 3.12 10.58 28.79
CA TYR A 127 2.78 11.35 27.60
C TYR A 127 3.72 11.08 26.43
N VAL A 128 5.04 11.16 26.65
CA VAL A 128 6.03 10.94 25.58
C VAL A 128 5.98 9.50 25.06
N ASP A 129 5.90 8.51 25.94
CA ASP A 129 5.80 7.09 25.57
C ASP A 129 4.53 6.81 24.76
N ALA A 130 3.38 7.37 25.18
CA ALA A 130 2.13 7.26 24.42
C ALA A 130 2.23 7.94 23.05
N LEU A 131 2.78 9.16 22.97
CA LEU A 131 2.94 9.89 21.71
C LEU A 131 3.80 9.12 20.72
N PHE A 132 5.02 8.73 21.10
CA PHE A 132 5.96 8.07 20.19
C PHE A 132 5.52 6.64 19.86
N SER A 133 5.04 5.87 20.84
CA SER A 133 4.54 4.51 20.59
C SER A 133 3.33 4.54 19.64
N PHE A 134 2.38 5.46 19.86
CA PHE A 134 1.26 5.65 18.94
C PHE A 134 1.71 6.07 17.55
N THR A 135 2.59 7.06 17.45
CA THR A 135 3.08 7.57 16.16
C THR A 135 3.80 6.47 15.36
N LEU A 136 4.68 5.70 16.00
CA LEU A 136 5.45 4.64 15.32
C LEU A 136 4.61 3.39 15.03
N SER A 137 3.65 3.06 15.90
CA SER A 137 2.87 1.84 15.73
C SER A 137 1.66 2.02 14.81
N CYS A 138 0.95 3.14 14.92
CA CYS A 138 -0.33 3.35 14.26
C CYS A 138 -0.34 4.64 13.42
N GLY A 139 0.12 5.75 13.99
CA GLY A 139 -0.03 7.07 13.41
C GLY A 139 0.64 7.23 12.04
N HIS A 140 1.93 6.91 11.96
CA HIS A 140 2.71 7.04 10.72
C HIS A 140 2.22 6.08 9.61
N PRO A 141 1.97 4.78 9.88
CA PRO A 141 1.32 3.89 8.92
C PRO A 141 -0.04 4.39 8.43
N MET A 142 -0.95 4.78 9.34
CA MET A 142 -2.28 5.23 9.00
C MET A 142 -2.25 6.51 8.15
N PHE A 143 -1.40 7.47 8.52
CA PHE A 143 -1.24 8.70 7.77
C PHE A 143 -0.71 8.43 6.35
N SER A 144 0.25 7.52 6.21
CA SER A 144 0.81 7.12 4.91
C SER A 144 -0.22 6.42 4.02
N VAL A 145 -1.10 5.58 4.58
CA VAL A 145 -2.23 4.98 3.86
C VAL A 145 -3.27 6.04 3.48
N ALA A 146 -3.61 6.92 4.41
CA ALA A 146 -4.64 7.94 4.19
C ALA A 146 -4.26 8.91 3.07
N ILE A 147 -3.01 9.37 3.02
CA ILE A 147 -2.53 10.23 1.93
C ILE A 147 -2.64 9.53 0.58
N GLN A 148 -2.10 8.30 0.46
CA GLN A 148 -2.16 7.54 -0.79
C GLN A 148 -3.62 7.27 -1.22
N GLY A 149 -4.50 6.97 -0.26
CA GLY A 149 -5.92 6.78 -0.50
C GLY A 149 -6.63 8.06 -0.97
N LEU A 150 -6.31 9.21 -0.37
CA LEU A 150 -6.85 10.50 -0.79
C LEU A 150 -6.35 10.90 -2.18
N GLU A 151 -5.09 10.64 -2.49
CA GLU A 151 -4.52 10.88 -3.81
C GLU A 151 -5.25 10.04 -4.88
N LEU A 152 -5.47 8.75 -4.62
CA LEU A 152 -6.19 7.87 -5.53
C LEU A 152 -7.67 8.28 -5.71
N ILE A 153 -8.35 8.69 -4.64
CA ILE A 153 -9.80 8.96 -4.68
C ILE A 153 -10.10 10.38 -5.16
N LEU A 154 -9.31 11.38 -4.75
CA LEU A 154 -9.60 12.80 -4.98
C LEU A 154 -8.78 13.42 -6.12
N ILE A 155 -7.56 12.93 -6.37
CA ILE A 155 -6.65 13.55 -7.35
C ILE A 155 -6.73 12.82 -8.68
N ASN A 156 -6.35 11.54 -8.73
CA ASN A 156 -6.37 10.79 -9.98
C ASN A 156 -6.65 9.29 -9.77
N PRO A 157 -7.84 8.77 -10.16
CA PRO A 157 -8.15 7.35 -10.03
C PRO A 157 -7.31 6.45 -10.94
N ASN A 158 -6.63 7.00 -11.96
CA ASN A 158 -5.78 6.25 -12.86
C ASN A 158 -4.40 5.92 -12.27
N LEU A 159 -4.06 6.38 -11.06
CA LEU A 159 -2.78 6.06 -10.40
C LEU A 159 -2.52 4.55 -10.25
N VAL A 160 -3.56 3.73 -10.28
CA VAL A 160 -3.45 2.25 -10.29
C VAL A 160 -2.77 1.71 -11.56
N ARG A 161 -2.74 2.50 -12.64
CA ARG A 161 -2.05 2.18 -13.89
C ARG A 161 -0.59 2.66 -13.89
N ASP A 162 -0.24 3.64 -13.05
CA ASP A 162 1.13 4.11 -12.88
C ASP A 162 1.98 3.03 -12.19
N ASN A 163 3.04 2.59 -12.87
CA ASN A 163 3.89 1.51 -12.40
C ASN A 163 4.71 1.89 -11.17
N ARG A 164 5.12 3.16 -11.05
CA ARG A 164 5.91 3.64 -9.92
C ARG A 164 5.04 3.68 -8.66
N TRP A 165 3.91 4.39 -8.71
CA TRP A 165 2.94 4.49 -7.63
C TRP A 165 2.48 3.11 -7.18
N THR A 166 2.12 2.23 -8.12
CA THR A 166 1.68 0.88 -7.80
C THR A 166 2.79 0.05 -7.13
N THR A 167 4.06 0.19 -7.56
CA THR A 167 5.20 -0.47 -6.91
C THR A 167 5.38 0.04 -5.48
N GLU A 168 5.35 1.36 -5.29
CA GLU A 168 5.47 2.02 -3.98
C GLU A 168 4.36 1.54 -3.03
N THR A 169 3.11 1.54 -3.48
CA THR A 169 1.94 1.11 -2.70
C THR A 169 1.95 -0.38 -2.42
N LEU A 170 2.32 -1.23 -3.38
CA LEU A 170 2.40 -2.68 -3.19
C LEU A 170 3.42 -3.07 -2.13
N LEU A 171 4.63 -2.52 -2.22
CA LEU A 171 5.70 -2.78 -1.24
C LEU A 171 5.33 -2.25 0.14
N PHE A 172 4.71 -1.07 0.20
CA PHE A 172 4.17 -0.51 1.43
C PHE A 172 3.08 -1.41 2.04
N ALA A 173 2.15 -1.92 1.24
CA ALA A 173 1.10 -2.83 1.71
C ALA A 173 1.67 -4.17 2.23
N ARG A 174 2.66 -4.74 1.52
CA ARG A 174 3.35 -5.98 1.92
C ARG A 174 4.02 -5.86 3.29
N LEU A 175 4.59 -4.68 3.61
CA LEU A 175 5.25 -4.43 4.87
C LEU A 175 4.32 -4.57 6.09
N PHE A 176 3.03 -4.23 5.97
CA PHE A 176 2.08 -4.35 7.09
C PHE A 176 1.49 -5.75 7.23
N GLY A 177 1.55 -6.57 6.19
CA GLY A 177 1.23 -8.00 6.29
C GLY A 177 2.19 -8.72 7.23
N ILE A 178 1.70 -9.69 8.00
CA ILE A 178 2.55 -10.52 8.86
C ILE A 178 3.26 -11.54 7.97
N THR A 179 4.58 -11.44 7.87
CA THR A 179 5.38 -12.31 6.97
C THR A 179 6.11 -13.44 7.69
N SER A 180 6.32 -13.31 9.01
CA SER A 180 7.03 -14.31 9.82
C SER A 180 6.61 -14.26 11.29
N PRO A 181 6.93 -15.29 12.10
CA PRO A 181 6.68 -15.27 13.54
C PRO A 181 7.40 -14.13 14.27
N VAL A 182 8.58 -13.73 13.80
CA VAL A 182 9.34 -12.62 14.38
C VAL A 182 8.65 -11.29 14.06
N ASP A 183 8.20 -11.11 12.83
CA ASP A 183 7.45 -9.93 12.40
C ASP A 183 6.12 -9.81 13.15
N PHE A 184 5.41 -10.93 13.33
CA PHE A 184 4.23 -11.00 14.20
C PHE A 184 4.54 -10.50 15.61
N PHE A 185 5.59 -11.01 16.25
CA PHE A 185 5.99 -10.61 17.59
C PHE A 185 6.30 -9.11 17.67
N VAL A 186 7.11 -8.58 16.74
CA VAL A 186 7.48 -7.16 16.68
C VAL A 186 6.24 -6.27 16.62
N LYS A 187 5.34 -6.54 15.67
CA LYS A 187 4.10 -5.77 15.49
C LYS A 187 3.19 -5.88 16.72
N HIS A 188 3.04 -7.09 17.27
CA HIS A 188 2.21 -7.32 18.47
C HIS A 188 2.73 -6.53 19.66
N VAL A 189 4.03 -6.57 19.93
CA VAL A 189 4.64 -5.82 21.03
C VAL A 189 4.45 -4.32 20.85
N MET A 190 4.62 -3.80 19.64
CA MET A 190 4.42 -2.37 19.34
C MET A 190 2.97 -1.92 19.59
N HIS A 191 1.98 -2.70 19.15
CA HIS A 191 0.57 -2.40 19.36
C HIS A 191 0.16 -2.55 20.84
N LEU A 192 0.61 -3.62 21.51
CA LEU A 192 0.35 -3.84 22.95
C LEU A 192 0.97 -2.72 23.80
N SER A 193 2.17 -2.26 23.44
CA SER A 193 2.82 -1.11 24.08
C SER A 193 1.99 0.15 23.94
N THR A 194 1.54 0.45 22.73
CA THR A 194 0.68 1.61 22.45
C THR A 194 -0.61 1.54 23.28
N TYR A 195 -1.26 0.37 23.33
CA TYR A 195 -2.46 0.18 24.15
C TYR A 195 -2.18 0.42 25.64
N TYR A 196 -1.15 -0.23 26.18
CA TYR A 196 -0.80 -0.12 27.60
C TYR A 196 -0.46 1.33 28.00
N THR A 197 0.31 2.03 27.17
CA THR A 197 0.75 3.41 27.44
C THR A 197 -0.39 4.41 27.38
N ILE A 198 -1.34 4.25 26.45
CA ILE A 198 -2.56 5.06 26.37
C ILE A 198 -3.45 4.81 27.60
N CYS A 199 -3.69 3.55 27.98
CA CYS A 199 -4.46 3.22 29.19
C CYS A 199 -3.82 3.81 30.45
N ARG A 200 -2.49 3.73 30.56
CA ARG A 200 -1.74 4.33 31.66
C ARG A 200 -1.95 5.85 31.69
N LEU A 201 -1.83 6.53 30.54
CA LEU A 201 -2.04 7.97 30.42
C LEU A 201 -3.46 8.39 30.84
N ALA A 202 -4.49 7.67 30.40
CA ALA A 202 -5.89 7.94 30.79
C ALA A 202 -6.10 7.83 32.31
N ASN A 203 -5.56 6.78 32.93
CA ASN A 203 -5.63 6.59 34.39
C ASN A 203 -4.92 7.71 35.17
N THR A 204 -3.82 8.24 34.63
CA THR A 204 -3.11 9.37 35.25
C THR A 204 -3.86 10.70 35.14
N ALA A 205 -4.52 10.96 34.01
CA ALA A 205 -5.34 12.15 33.84
C ALA A 205 -6.50 12.16 34.85
N HIS A 206 -7.17 11.03 35.05
CA HIS A 206 -8.23 10.89 36.05
C HIS A 206 -7.75 11.05 37.50
N SER A 207 -6.53 10.61 37.80
CA SER A 207 -5.98 10.69 39.16
C SER A 207 -5.41 12.07 39.51
N ALA A 208 -4.97 12.84 38.51
CA ALA A 208 -4.46 14.20 38.68
C ALA A 208 -5.55 15.19 39.12
N ASP A 209 -6.81 14.94 38.75
CA ASP A 209 -7.96 15.73 39.19
C ASP A 209 -8.31 15.54 40.68
N SER A 210 -7.85 14.43 41.29
CA SER A 210 -8.19 14.04 42.66
C SER A 210 -7.13 14.37 43.72
N ASN A 211 -5.88 14.70 43.35
CA ASN A 211 -4.78 14.86 44.31
C ASN A 211 -3.94 16.10 44.01
N LYS A 212 -4.30 17.22 44.64
CA LYS A 212 -3.56 18.49 44.57
C LYS A 212 -2.39 18.63 45.56
N ASP A 213 -2.23 17.71 46.52
CA ASP A 213 -1.22 17.85 47.57
C ASP A 213 -0.36 16.59 47.73
N GLN A 214 0.92 16.69 47.33
CA GLN A 214 2.11 16.23 48.08
C GLN A 214 3.33 16.14 47.15
N SER A 215 4.14 17.20 47.10
CA SER A 215 5.54 17.05 46.69
C SER A 215 6.33 16.40 47.83
N SER A 216 7.07 15.35 47.51
CA SER A 216 8.05 14.82 48.46
C SER A 216 9.28 14.37 47.67
N ASP A 217 10.35 15.15 47.78
CA ASP A 217 11.68 14.75 47.31
C ASP A 217 12.14 13.51 48.09
N LEU A 218 12.33 12.41 47.38
CA LEU A 218 12.79 11.14 47.92
C LEU A 218 14.19 10.83 47.39
N GLN A 219 15.16 10.73 48.30
CA GLN A 219 16.56 10.44 48.00
C GLN A 219 16.70 9.01 47.42
N ARG A 220 17.24 8.90 46.19
CA ARG A 220 17.30 7.67 45.36
C ARG A 220 18.36 6.65 45.80
N SER A 221 18.06 5.35 45.60
CA SER A 221 18.97 4.21 45.83
C SER A 221 20.14 4.16 44.81
N HIS A 222 21.30 3.65 45.22
CA HIS A 222 22.54 3.58 44.41
C HIS A 222 22.45 2.54 43.28
N GLN A 223 21.80 1.40 43.52
CA GLN A 223 21.66 0.29 42.56
C GLN A 223 20.82 0.70 41.33
N ASN A 224 19.85 1.59 41.53
CA ASN A 224 19.02 2.15 40.45
C ASN A 224 19.73 3.21 39.61
N ARG A 225 20.83 3.81 40.10
CA ARG A 225 21.65 4.71 39.28
C ARG A 225 22.42 3.94 38.22
N VAL A 226 22.92 2.75 38.55
CA VAL A 226 23.69 1.91 37.62
C VAL A 226 22.77 1.42 36.49
N MET A 227 21.62 0.84 36.81
CA MET A 227 20.68 0.34 35.80
C MET A 227 20.16 1.45 34.86
N ARG A 228 19.88 2.64 35.39
CA ARG A 228 19.45 3.79 34.57
C ARG A 228 20.54 4.31 33.65
N ARG A 229 21.79 4.38 34.12
CA ARG A 229 22.94 4.76 33.29
C ARG A 229 23.23 3.72 32.23
N LEU A 230 23.12 2.43 32.56
CA LEU A 230 23.27 1.33 31.61
C LEU A 230 22.20 1.40 30.52
N ASN A 231 20.93 1.58 30.89
CA ASN A 231 19.84 1.70 29.92
C ASN A 231 20.01 2.89 28.98
N LEU A 232 20.41 4.05 29.53
CA LEU A 232 20.74 5.24 28.71
C LEU A 232 21.90 4.93 27.76
N ALA A 233 22.99 4.36 28.26
CA ALA A 233 24.17 4.05 27.45
C ALA A 233 23.85 3.06 26.32
N VAL A 234 23.10 1.99 26.61
CA VAL A 234 22.73 0.98 25.59
C VAL A 234 21.75 1.55 24.57
N SER A 235 20.68 2.22 25.03
CA SER A 235 19.64 2.76 24.12
C SER A 235 20.19 3.89 23.25
N SER A 236 20.96 4.82 23.83
CA SER A 236 21.63 5.87 23.07
C SER A 236 22.75 5.31 22.19
N GLY A 237 23.47 4.28 22.63
CA GLY A 237 24.45 3.58 21.81
C GLY A 237 23.83 2.95 20.56
N LEU A 238 22.69 2.26 20.71
CA LEU A 238 21.92 1.73 19.57
C LEU A 238 21.44 2.85 18.64
N GLY A 239 20.94 3.96 19.19
CA GLY A 239 20.56 5.15 18.42
C GLY A 239 21.74 5.73 17.62
N VAL A 240 22.91 5.86 18.24
CA VAL A 240 24.14 6.34 17.57
C VAL A 240 24.57 5.38 16.47
N VAL A 241 24.56 4.06 16.70
CA VAL A 241 24.88 3.06 15.67
C VAL A 241 23.92 3.19 14.49
N CYS A 242 22.61 3.27 14.74
CA CYS A 242 21.61 3.47 13.69
C CYS A 242 21.84 4.80 12.93
N ALA A 243 22.17 5.89 13.63
CA ALA A 243 22.47 7.17 13.00
C ALA A 243 23.74 7.12 12.13
N ILE A 244 24.79 6.43 12.59
CA ILE A 244 26.01 6.20 11.81
C ILE A 244 25.70 5.37 10.56
N LEU A 245 24.92 4.30 10.70
CA LEU A 245 24.55 3.46 9.56
C LEU A 245 23.70 4.24 8.54
N LEU A 246 22.73 5.03 9.00
CA LEU A 246 21.94 5.91 8.12
C LEU A 246 22.83 6.95 7.44
N GLY A 247 23.73 7.59 8.18
CA GLY A 247 24.71 8.52 7.62
C GLY A 247 25.62 7.86 6.58
N ARG A 248 26.06 6.62 6.83
CA ARG A 248 26.84 5.83 5.87
C ARG A 248 26.03 5.56 4.60
N CYS A 249 24.77 5.17 4.71
CA CYS A 249 23.89 4.96 3.55
C CYS A 249 23.66 6.24 2.75
N LEU A 250 23.52 7.39 3.40
CA LEU A 250 23.29 8.66 2.72
C LEU A 250 24.55 9.17 1.99
N LEU A 251 25.74 8.87 2.51
CA LEU A 251 27.00 9.41 1.99
C LEU A 251 27.74 8.48 1.01
N TYR A 252 27.61 7.16 1.17
CA TYR A 252 28.46 6.19 0.47
C TYR A 252 27.67 5.16 -0.37
N ARG A 253 26.37 5.36 -0.58
CA ARG A 253 25.58 4.44 -1.40
C ARG A 253 25.95 4.54 -2.88
N GLU A 254 26.00 3.38 -3.53
CA GLU A 254 26.19 3.30 -4.97
C GLU A 254 24.94 3.82 -5.69
N PRO A 255 25.08 4.72 -6.67
CA PRO A 255 23.95 5.23 -7.42
C PRO A 255 23.35 4.11 -8.28
N CYS A 256 22.03 3.98 -8.25
CA CYS A 256 21.33 3.10 -9.18
C CYS A 256 21.39 3.65 -10.61
N PRO A 257 21.39 2.78 -11.63
CA PRO A 257 21.27 3.22 -13.03
C PRO A 257 20.01 4.05 -13.29
N SER A 258 20.02 4.88 -14.33
CA SER A 258 18.91 5.78 -14.69
C SER A 258 17.60 5.05 -15.01
N TYR A 259 17.66 3.82 -15.49
CA TYR A 259 16.48 2.99 -15.77
C TYR A 259 15.85 2.38 -14.49
N CYS A 260 16.53 2.46 -13.34
CA CYS A 260 15.95 2.06 -12.07
C CYS A 260 15.19 3.24 -11.44
N VAL A 261 13.88 3.28 -11.66
CA VAL A 261 13.01 4.41 -11.27
C VAL A 261 12.72 4.41 -9.77
N SER A 262 12.60 3.22 -9.17
CA SER A 262 12.36 3.07 -7.74
C SER A 262 13.31 2.03 -7.15
N ASN A 263 13.99 2.38 -6.07
CA ASN A 263 14.99 1.53 -5.43
C ASN A 263 14.77 1.39 -3.92
N MET A 264 15.07 0.20 -3.40
CA MET A 264 15.09 -0.10 -1.98
C MET A 264 16.43 0.33 -1.38
N GLN A 265 16.41 0.66 -0.09
CA GLN A 265 17.52 1.34 0.57
C GLN A 265 17.94 0.64 1.86
N PRO A 266 18.34 -0.65 1.80
CA PRO A 266 18.73 -1.41 2.99
C PRO A 266 19.88 -0.73 3.76
N LEU A 267 19.90 -0.92 5.08
CA LEU A 267 20.82 -0.21 5.97
C LEU A 267 22.26 -0.75 5.93
N VAL A 268 22.41 -2.04 5.64
CA VAL A 268 23.71 -2.74 5.71
C VAL A 268 24.39 -2.79 4.35
N ASP A 269 23.59 -3.04 3.32
CA ASP A 269 24.03 -3.18 1.94
C ASP A 269 24.01 -1.80 1.24
N LEU A 270 25.15 -1.45 0.63
CA LEU A 270 25.34 -0.18 -0.07
C LEU A 270 25.09 -0.28 -1.58
N GLY A 271 24.89 -1.49 -2.11
CA GLY A 271 24.59 -1.71 -3.53
C GLY A 271 23.20 -1.21 -3.92
N CYS A 272 22.97 -1.15 -5.23
CA CYS A 272 21.67 -0.81 -5.79
C CYS A 272 20.70 -2.00 -5.70
N HIS A 273 19.52 -1.76 -5.12
CA HIS A 273 18.41 -2.73 -5.09
C HIS A 273 17.20 -2.15 -5.80
N CYS A 274 17.05 -2.46 -7.07
CA CYS A 274 15.97 -1.93 -7.88
C CYS A 274 14.65 -2.65 -7.59
N ALA A 275 13.58 -1.90 -7.36
CA ALA A 275 12.23 -2.41 -7.19
C ALA A 275 11.39 -2.26 -8.47
N TYR A 276 11.58 -1.15 -9.19
CA TYR A 276 10.94 -0.89 -10.48
C TYR A 276 11.97 -0.42 -11.51
N ALA A 277 12.15 -1.23 -12.55
CA ALA A 277 12.99 -0.91 -13.70
C ALA A 277 12.13 -0.51 -14.91
N ASN A 278 12.36 0.69 -15.45
CA ASN A 278 11.78 1.19 -16.68
C ASN A 278 12.88 1.28 -17.75
N ILE A 279 13.01 0.23 -18.54
CA ILE A 279 14.04 0.08 -19.57
C ILE A 279 13.45 0.54 -20.90
N ASN A 280 13.90 1.69 -21.38
CA ASN A 280 13.61 2.17 -22.73
C ASN A 280 14.87 2.06 -23.59
N CYS A 281 14.90 1.05 -24.46
CA CYS A 281 16.06 0.73 -25.27
C CYS A 281 16.43 1.86 -26.24
N HIS A 282 15.44 2.57 -26.78
CA HIS A 282 15.67 3.70 -27.68
C HIS A 282 16.39 4.87 -26.97
N THR A 283 15.95 5.25 -25.76
CA THR A 283 16.58 6.36 -25.03
C THR A 283 17.94 5.98 -24.44
N LEU A 284 18.15 4.70 -24.18
CA LEU A 284 19.42 4.15 -23.71
C LEU A 284 20.42 3.85 -24.85
N GLY A 285 19.99 3.89 -26.11
CA GLY A 285 20.83 3.60 -27.28
C GLY A 285 21.30 2.15 -27.34
N ILE A 286 20.44 1.21 -26.92
CA ILE A 286 20.69 -0.24 -26.94
C ILE A 286 19.55 -0.97 -27.63
N ASP A 287 19.79 -2.18 -28.13
CA ASP A 287 18.76 -3.02 -28.75
C ASP A 287 18.31 -4.16 -27.82
N ASP A 288 19.27 -4.83 -27.17
CA ASP A 288 19.03 -5.93 -26.23
C ASP A 288 19.05 -5.43 -24.77
N PRO A 289 17.93 -5.52 -24.02
CA PRO A 289 17.87 -5.11 -22.62
C PRO A 289 18.45 -6.14 -21.65
N THR A 290 18.79 -7.35 -22.11
CA THR A 290 19.20 -8.46 -21.23
C THR A 290 20.36 -8.14 -20.29
N PRO A 291 21.46 -7.48 -20.72
CA PRO A 291 22.56 -7.13 -19.82
C PRO A 291 22.18 -6.16 -18.69
N LEU A 292 21.09 -5.39 -18.87
CA LEU A 292 20.60 -4.46 -17.84
C LEU A 292 19.90 -5.16 -16.67
N LEU A 293 19.60 -6.45 -16.81
CA LEU A 293 19.01 -7.30 -15.79
C LEU A 293 20.07 -8.02 -14.94
N ASP A 294 21.35 -7.63 -15.01
CA ASP A 294 22.39 -8.25 -14.17
C ASP A 294 22.11 -7.97 -12.67
N PRO A 295 21.95 -9.02 -11.84
CA PRO A 295 21.69 -8.86 -10.41
C PRO A 295 22.85 -8.18 -9.66
N ARG A 296 24.05 -8.11 -10.23
CA ARG A 296 25.17 -7.33 -9.68
C ARG A 296 24.98 -5.83 -9.81
N ILE A 297 24.17 -5.39 -10.78
CA ILE A 297 23.92 -3.98 -11.07
C ILE A 297 22.65 -3.50 -10.35
N ILE A 298 21.58 -4.28 -10.41
CA ILE A 298 20.25 -3.86 -9.89
C ILE A 298 19.76 -4.68 -8.69
N GLY A 299 20.55 -5.62 -8.18
CA GLY A 299 20.14 -6.53 -7.11
C GLY A 299 19.12 -7.57 -7.59
N THR A 300 18.48 -8.28 -6.67
CA THR A 300 17.52 -9.36 -6.97
C THR A 300 16.07 -9.03 -6.56
N ARG A 301 15.83 -7.83 -6.03
CA ARG A 301 14.54 -7.42 -5.43
C ARG A 301 13.59 -6.73 -6.41
N LEU A 302 13.73 -7.03 -7.69
CA LEU A 302 12.92 -6.46 -8.74
C LEU A 302 11.48 -6.95 -8.62
N VAL A 303 10.53 -6.01 -8.55
CA VAL A 303 9.11 -6.29 -8.41
C VAL A 303 8.42 -6.04 -9.74
N TYR A 304 8.65 -4.87 -10.35
CA TYR A 304 8.05 -4.47 -11.63
C TYR A 304 9.16 -4.23 -12.66
N VAL A 305 8.93 -4.68 -13.89
CA VAL A 305 9.80 -4.39 -15.02
C VAL A 305 8.99 -3.95 -16.23
N GLN A 306 9.46 -2.90 -16.90
CA GLN A 306 8.90 -2.40 -18.14
C GLN A 306 10.00 -2.33 -19.20
N PHE A 307 9.76 -2.97 -20.34
CA PHE A 307 10.58 -2.86 -21.54
C PHE A 307 9.83 -2.06 -22.59
N SER A 308 10.43 -0.97 -23.04
CA SER A 308 9.87 -0.08 -24.04
C SER A 308 10.84 0.06 -25.21
N ARG A 309 10.34 -0.08 -26.44
CA ARG A 309 11.14 0.14 -27.66
C ARG A 309 12.41 -0.73 -27.75
N CYS A 310 12.33 -1.95 -27.21
CA CYS A 310 13.40 -2.95 -27.26
C CYS A 310 13.13 -3.98 -28.36
N ASP A 311 14.17 -4.45 -29.05
CA ASP A 311 14.05 -5.42 -30.14
C ASP A 311 13.99 -6.86 -29.60
N LEU A 312 12.87 -7.18 -28.93
CA LEU A 312 12.62 -8.48 -28.30
C LEU A 312 11.93 -9.46 -29.27
N GLU A 313 12.51 -9.69 -30.44
CA GLU A 313 11.89 -10.51 -31.50
C GLU A 313 11.41 -11.90 -31.00
N ASN A 314 12.24 -12.56 -30.18
CA ASN A 314 11.96 -13.89 -29.61
C ASN A 314 11.60 -13.85 -28.11
N GLY A 315 11.25 -12.66 -27.61
CA GLY A 315 10.99 -12.46 -26.18
C GLY A 315 12.25 -12.41 -25.33
N LEU A 316 12.04 -12.42 -24.01
CA LEU A 316 13.12 -12.40 -23.03
C LEU A 316 13.59 -13.82 -22.72
N ASN A 317 14.91 -13.98 -22.57
CA ASN A 317 15.51 -15.22 -22.12
C ASN A 317 15.11 -15.50 -20.66
N ALA A 318 14.57 -16.70 -20.41
CA ALA A 318 14.13 -17.11 -19.07
C ALA A 318 15.26 -17.05 -18.03
N THR A 319 16.50 -17.37 -18.43
CA THR A 319 17.66 -17.38 -17.53
C THR A 319 17.94 -16.02 -16.89
N SER A 320 17.70 -14.94 -17.62
CA SER A 320 17.87 -13.56 -17.15
C SER A 320 16.85 -13.16 -16.10
N MET A 321 15.73 -13.89 -15.99
CA MET A 321 14.65 -13.59 -15.07
C MET A 321 14.67 -14.46 -13.80
N VAL A 322 15.40 -15.58 -13.82
CA VAL A 322 15.54 -16.50 -12.67
C VAL A 322 15.93 -15.80 -11.36
N PRO A 323 16.83 -14.80 -11.33
CA PRO A 323 17.22 -14.15 -10.09
C PRO A 323 16.11 -13.36 -9.38
N PHE A 324 14.99 -13.05 -10.07
CA PHE A 324 13.95 -12.14 -9.59
C PHE A 324 12.71 -12.90 -9.10
N GLU A 325 12.83 -13.56 -7.95
CA GLU A 325 11.75 -14.37 -7.35
C GLU A 325 10.52 -13.56 -6.91
N GLN A 326 10.62 -12.22 -6.87
CA GLN A 326 9.53 -11.33 -6.44
C GLN A 326 8.88 -10.56 -7.60
N LEU A 327 9.25 -10.89 -8.85
CA LEU A 327 8.77 -10.19 -10.02
C LEU A 327 7.27 -10.42 -10.21
N SER A 328 6.47 -9.38 -9.99
CA SER A 328 5.02 -9.42 -9.97
C SER A 328 4.41 -8.93 -11.28
N LYS A 329 4.99 -7.90 -11.91
CA LYS A 329 4.47 -7.31 -13.15
C LYS A 329 5.56 -7.20 -14.21
N MET A 330 5.21 -7.61 -15.43
CA MET A 330 6.02 -7.42 -16.62
C MET A 330 5.23 -6.68 -17.68
N VAL A 331 5.82 -5.60 -18.19
CA VAL A 331 5.28 -4.83 -19.32
C VAL A 331 6.29 -4.88 -20.46
N ILE A 332 5.84 -5.26 -21.64
CA ILE A 332 6.62 -5.22 -22.87
C ILE A 332 5.80 -4.42 -23.87
N GLN A 333 6.33 -3.29 -24.33
CA GLN A 333 5.62 -2.40 -25.24
C GLN A 333 6.52 -1.85 -26.35
N PHE A 334 5.91 -1.59 -27.50
CA PHE A 334 6.60 -1.09 -28.70
C PHE A 334 7.79 -1.98 -29.08
N SER A 335 7.57 -3.28 -29.07
CA SER A 335 8.62 -4.26 -29.39
C SER A 335 8.39 -4.90 -30.75
N ASN A 336 9.44 -5.41 -31.36
CA ASN A 336 9.33 -6.21 -32.57
C ASN A 336 8.97 -7.69 -32.29
N MET A 337 8.42 -7.99 -31.12
CA MET A 337 8.18 -9.35 -30.68
C MET A 337 7.27 -10.11 -31.65
N SER A 338 7.76 -11.23 -32.16
CA SER A 338 7.04 -12.13 -33.07
C SER A 338 6.81 -13.51 -32.43
N SER A 339 7.67 -13.92 -31.50
CA SER A 339 7.54 -15.13 -30.71
C SER A 339 8.04 -14.92 -29.27
N TRP A 340 7.65 -15.81 -28.35
CA TRP A 340 8.23 -15.86 -27.01
C TRP A 340 8.15 -17.28 -26.48
N THR A 341 9.30 -17.90 -26.25
CA THR A 341 9.38 -19.32 -25.89
C THR A 341 9.16 -19.58 -24.40
N GLY A 342 9.54 -18.64 -23.53
CA GLY A 342 9.45 -18.81 -22.07
C GLY A 342 10.58 -19.69 -21.50
N PRO A 343 10.42 -20.22 -20.27
CA PRO A 343 9.28 -20.07 -19.37
C PRO A 343 9.16 -18.67 -18.75
N ILE A 344 7.97 -18.37 -18.26
CA ILE A 344 7.66 -17.13 -17.54
C ILE A 344 7.94 -17.32 -16.04
N PRO A 345 8.49 -16.32 -15.33
CA PRO A 345 8.69 -16.39 -13.88
C PRO A 345 7.41 -16.77 -13.11
N PRO A 346 7.47 -17.72 -12.17
CA PRO A 346 6.30 -18.22 -11.44
C PRO A 346 5.68 -17.18 -10.50
N SER A 347 6.40 -16.10 -10.18
CA SER A 347 5.94 -15.01 -9.32
C SER A 347 5.06 -13.98 -10.03
N LEU A 348 4.97 -14.03 -11.36
CA LEU A 348 4.26 -13.02 -12.15
C LEU A 348 2.74 -13.17 -11.98
N ASN A 349 2.10 -12.07 -11.60
CA ASN A 349 0.64 -11.96 -11.53
C ASN A 349 0.04 -11.04 -12.61
N SER A 350 0.89 -10.28 -13.31
CA SER A 350 0.47 -9.34 -14.34
C SER A 350 1.45 -9.33 -15.51
N ILE A 351 0.93 -9.62 -16.71
CA ILE A 351 1.69 -9.56 -17.95
C ILE A 351 0.97 -8.63 -18.91
N MET A 352 1.72 -7.71 -19.49
CA MET A 352 1.21 -6.78 -20.50
C MET A 352 2.13 -6.81 -21.72
N VAL A 353 1.60 -7.18 -22.88
CA VAL A 353 2.29 -7.14 -24.17
C VAL A 353 1.53 -6.20 -25.09
N ARG A 354 2.16 -5.09 -25.48
CA ARG A 354 1.53 -4.02 -26.26
C ARG A 354 2.35 -3.69 -27.49
N TYR A 355 1.70 -3.29 -28.58
CA TYR A 355 2.36 -2.82 -29.81
C TYR A 355 3.47 -3.79 -30.23
N SER A 356 3.08 -5.02 -30.54
CA SER A 356 3.97 -6.12 -30.92
C SER A 356 3.64 -6.62 -32.33
N ARG A 357 4.51 -7.48 -32.88
CA ARG A 357 4.28 -8.14 -34.19
C ARG A 357 3.75 -9.56 -34.05
N LEU A 358 3.17 -9.91 -32.90
CA LEU A 358 2.61 -11.23 -32.64
C LEU A 358 1.47 -11.53 -33.63
N LYS A 359 1.66 -12.61 -34.41
CA LYS A 359 0.63 -13.15 -35.33
C LYS A 359 -0.13 -14.34 -34.73
N SER A 360 0.39 -14.91 -33.64
CA SER A 360 -0.24 -15.95 -32.83
C SER A 360 0.11 -15.73 -31.36
N ILE A 361 -0.66 -16.32 -30.45
CA ILE A 361 -0.30 -16.34 -29.03
C ILE A 361 1.02 -17.13 -28.88
N PRO A 362 2.04 -16.58 -28.20
CA PRO A 362 3.32 -17.25 -28.05
C PRO A 362 3.26 -18.41 -27.04
N PRO A 363 4.12 -19.45 -27.17
CA PRO A 363 4.16 -20.59 -26.24
C PRO A 363 4.30 -20.19 -24.77
N ALA A 364 5.09 -19.16 -24.46
CA ALA A 364 5.23 -18.64 -23.10
C ALA A 364 3.88 -18.23 -22.46
N LEU A 365 2.89 -17.87 -23.28
CA LEU A 365 1.55 -17.50 -22.84
C LEU A 365 0.52 -18.63 -23.01
N MET A 366 0.94 -19.86 -23.28
CA MET A 366 0.07 -21.04 -23.42
C MET A 366 0.55 -22.24 -22.58
N GLU A 367 1.84 -22.31 -22.28
CA GLU A 367 2.48 -23.41 -21.56
C GLU A 367 3.04 -22.90 -20.22
N ASP A 368 2.90 -23.72 -19.17
CA ASP A 368 3.46 -23.46 -17.83
C ASP A 368 3.15 -22.07 -17.24
N ILE A 369 1.90 -21.62 -17.39
CA ILE A 369 1.41 -20.35 -16.86
C ILE A 369 1.42 -20.35 -15.32
N PRO A 370 1.91 -19.28 -14.66
CA PRO A 370 1.82 -19.13 -13.22
C PRO A 370 0.38 -19.24 -12.71
N ALA A 371 0.17 -20.05 -11.67
CA ALA A 371 -1.15 -20.18 -11.03
C ALA A 371 -1.67 -18.84 -10.47
N ASP A 372 -0.75 -17.92 -10.14
CA ASP A 372 -1.05 -16.59 -9.61
C ASP A 372 -1.22 -15.52 -10.71
N LEU A 373 -1.25 -15.88 -12.00
CA LEU A 373 -1.50 -14.93 -13.09
C LEU A 373 -2.94 -14.39 -13.05
N VAL A 374 -3.10 -13.13 -12.63
CA VAL A 374 -4.41 -12.48 -12.48
C VAL A 374 -4.76 -11.59 -13.67
N ILE A 375 -3.75 -10.99 -14.30
CA ILE A 375 -3.92 -9.93 -15.31
C ILE A 375 -3.13 -10.29 -16.56
N LEU A 376 -3.82 -10.43 -17.69
CA LEU A 376 -3.20 -10.66 -18.99
C LEU A 376 -3.71 -9.64 -20.00
N PHE A 377 -2.82 -8.75 -20.44
CA PHE A 377 -3.12 -7.72 -21.44
C PHE A 377 -2.33 -7.99 -22.71
N ILE A 378 -3.03 -8.12 -23.83
CA ILE A 378 -2.47 -8.15 -25.17
C ILE A 378 -3.16 -7.06 -25.97
N ASP A 379 -2.39 -6.09 -26.44
CA ASP A 379 -2.88 -4.90 -27.14
C ASP A 379 -2.06 -4.62 -28.39
N ALA A 380 -2.74 -4.17 -29.45
CA ALA A 380 -2.14 -3.77 -30.72
C ALA A 380 -1.17 -4.82 -31.27
N ALA A 381 -1.71 -6.01 -31.56
CA ALA A 381 -0.98 -7.13 -32.16
C ALA A 381 -1.84 -7.78 -33.26
N PRO A 382 -1.30 -8.12 -34.43
CA PRO A 382 -2.08 -8.61 -35.58
C PRO A 382 -2.47 -10.10 -35.47
N LEU A 383 -3.08 -10.51 -34.35
CA LEU A 383 -3.40 -11.90 -34.02
C LEU A 383 -4.56 -12.48 -34.85
N LYS A 384 -5.60 -11.69 -35.15
CA LYS A 384 -6.86 -12.07 -35.84
C LYS A 384 -7.72 -13.16 -35.15
N THR A 385 -7.11 -14.16 -34.53
CA THR A 385 -7.75 -15.27 -33.83
C THR A 385 -6.95 -15.66 -32.59
N ILE A 386 -7.63 -16.22 -31.58
CA ILE A 386 -7.01 -16.76 -30.37
C ILE A 386 -7.45 -18.22 -30.23
N PRO A 387 -6.53 -19.18 -30.13
CA PRO A 387 -6.88 -20.58 -30.06
C PRO A 387 -7.48 -20.93 -28.68
N ASP A 388 -8.42 -21.87 -28.64
CA ASP A 388 -9.11 -22.27 -27.40
C ASP A 388 -8.15 -22.78 -26.31
N ILE A 389 -7.05 -23.42 -26.71
CA ILE A 389 -6.02 -23.90 -25.79
C ILE A 389 -5.40 -22.78 -24.94
N ALA A 390 -5.32 -21.56 -25.47
CA ALA A 390 -4.79 -20.43 -24.73
C ALA A 390 -5.71 -20.07 -23.55
N PHE A 391 -7.03 -20.13 -23.74
CA PHE A 391 -7.99 -19.86 -22.66
C PHE A 391 -7.94 -20.92 -21.55
N ASN A 392 -7.63 -22.17 -21.86
CA ASN A 392 -7.39 -23.20 -20.84
C ASN A 392 -6.19 -22.84 -19.96
N ALA A 393 -5.11 -22.33 -20.57
CA ALA A 393 -3.92 -21.90 -19.86
C ALA A 393 -4.17 -20.66 -18.97
N TRP A 394 -5.14 -19.83 -19.33
CA TRP A 394 -5.48 -18.58 -18.63
C TRP A 394 -6.55 -18.75 -17.53
N SER A 395 -6.74 -19.97 -17.02
CA SER A 395 -7.82 -20.29 -16.07
C SER A 395 -7.82 -19.46 -14.77
N SER A 396 -6.66 -18.96 -14.32
CA SER A 396 -6.51 -18.08 -13.14
C SER A 396 -6.80 -16.59 -13.42
N VAL A 397 -6.87 -16.19 -14.69
CA VAL A 397 -6.98 -14.78 -15.10
C VAL A 397 -8.33 -14.19 -14.70
N GLN A 398 -8.29 -13.05 -14.01
CA GLN A 398 -9.47 -12.29 -13.60
C GLN A 398 -9.72 -11.07 -14.48
N ARG A 399 -8.65 -10.51 -15.06
CA ARG A 399 -8.70 -9.35 -15.95
C ARG A 399 -8.01 -9.68 -17.27
N LEU A 400 -8.80 -9.80 -18.32
CA LEU A 400 -8.33 -10.14 -19.66
C LEU A 400 -8.56 -8.97 -20.60
N GLN A 401 -7.50 -8.45 -21.19
CA GLN A 401 -7.57 -7.42 -22.23
C GLN A 401 -6.98 -7.94 -23.53
N LEU A 402 -7.78 -7.88 -24.58
CA LEU A 402 -7.51 -8.38 -25.92
C LEU A 402 -7.91 -7.29 -26.93
N SER A 403 -7.20 -6.15 -26.86
CA SER A 403 -7.58 -4.93 -27.57
C SER A 403 -6.79 -4.76 -28.87
N ASN A 404 -7.40 -4.17 -29.90
CA ASN A 404 -6.73 -3.88 -31.18
C ASN A 404 -6.05 -5.12 -31.80
N LEU A 405 -6.73 -6.27 -31.77
CA LEU A 405 -6.18 -7.54 -32.24
C LEU A 405 -6.70 -7.97 -33.62
N SER A 406 -7.58 -7.17 -34.23
CA SER A 406 -8.30 -7.48 -35.47
C SER A 406 -9.21 -8.72 -35.37
N LEU A 407 -9.77 -9.01 -34.19
CA LEU A 407 -10.71 -10.12 -34.02
C LEU A 407 -12.02 -9.83 -34.79
N ALA A 408 -12.51 -10.79 -35.55
CA ALA A 408 -13.78 -10.67 -36.28
C ALA A 408 -14.99 -11.21 -35.50
N ALA A 409 -14.75 -12.02 -34.48
CA ALA A 409 -15.77 -12.65 -33.64
C ALA A 409 -15.29 -12.73 -32.19
N ILE A 410 -16.23 -12.92 -31.27
CA ILE A 410 -15.94 -13.10 -29.84
C ILE A 410 -15.32 -14.50 -29.64
N PRO A 411 -14.12 -14.60 -29.06
CA PRO A 411 -13.50 -15.90 -28.75
C PRO A 411 -14.34 -16.73 -27.76
N THR A 412 -14.90 -17.87 -28.18
CA THR A 412 -15.75 -18.71 -27.33
C THR A 412 -14.98 -19.43 -26.22
N GLY A 413 -13.67 -19.61 -26.34
CA GLY A 413 -12.86 -20.17 -25.24
C GLY A 413 -12.92 -19.34 -23.95
N MET A 414 -13.18 -18.02 -24.03
CA MET A 414 -13.28 -17.16 -22.84
C MET A 414 -14.49 -17.49 -21.95
N LEU A 415 -15.50 -18.17 -22.50
CA LEU A 415 -16.70 -18.62 -21.78
C LEU A 415 -16.36 -19.59 -20.64
N GLY A 416 -15.25 -20.31 -20.76
CA GLY A 416 -14.78 -21.29 -19.79
C GLY A 416 -13.95 -20.73 -18.66
N LEU A 417 -13.66 -19.42 -18.63
CA LEU A 417 -12.79 -18.82 -17.61
C LEU A 417 -13.53 -18.62 -16.28
N PRO A 418 -13.18 -19.37 -15.20
CA PRO A 418 -13.99 -19.42 -13.98
C PRO A 418 -13.89 -18.16 -13.10
N HIS A 419 -12.85 -17.36 -13.30
CA HIS A 419 -12.56 -16.18 -12.46
C HIS A 419 -12.63 -14.85 -13.22
N LEU A 420 -12.98 -14.88 -14.51
CA LEU A 420 -13.01 -13.69 -15.34
C LEU A 420 -14.04 -12.68 -14.82
N SER A 421 -13.57 -11.50 -14.47
CA SER A 421 -14.35 -10.42 -13.87
C SER A 421 -14.33 -9.13 -14.68
N GLU A 422 -13.24 -8.90 -15.43
CA GLU A 422 -13.08 -7.77 -16.34
C GLU A 422 -12.60 -8.28 -17.69
N LEU A 423 -13.37 -7.97 -18.74
CA LEU A 423 -13.03 -8.26 -20.13
C LEU A 423 -12.92 -6.95 -20.90
N ASN A 424 -11.87 -6.80 -21.70
CA ASN A 424 -11.78 -5.72 -22.68
C ASN A 424 -11.41 -6.29 -24.05
N ILE A 425 -12.28 -6.13 -25.03
CA ILE A 425 -12.08 -6.53 -26.44
C ILE A 425 -12.25 -5.33 -27.38
N ARG A 426 -11.87 -4.16 -26.90
CA ARG A 426 -11.95 -2.89 -27.63
C ARG A 426 -11.15 -2.88 -28.93
N GLY A 427 -11.61 -2.09 -29.91
CA GLY A 427 -10.84 -1.80 -31.11
C GLY A 427 -10.64 -3.03 -31.99
N ASN A 428 -11.59 -3.97 -31.95
CA ASN A 428 -11.60 -5.15 -32.82
C ASN A 428 -12.64 -4.93 -33.94
N ASN A 429 -12.81 -5.93 -34.79
CA ASN A 429 -13.76 -5.89 -35.91
C ASN A 429 -14.97 -6.80 -35.66
N ILE A 430 -15.46 -6.85 -34.41
CA ILE A 430 -16.55 -7.75 -34.02
C ILE A 430 -17.88 -7.09 -34.35
N THR A 431 -18.65 -7.71 -35.25
CA THR A 431 -19.99 -7.25 -35.64
C THR A 431 -21.12 -8.12 -35.08
N THR A 432 -20.80 -9.33 -34.64
CA THR A 432 -21.76 -10.28 -34.07
C THR A 432 -22.20 -9.82 -32.69
N ALA A 433 -23.48 -9.99 -32.36
CA ALA A 433 -23.97 -9.71 -31.01
C ALA A 433 -23.25 -10.57 -29.96
N PHE A 434 -23.06 -10.01 -28.76
CA PHE A 434 -22.50 -10.73 -27.62
C PHE A 434 -23.54 -11.76 -27.13
N PRO A 435 -23.32 -13.07 -27.26
CA PRO A 435 -24.35 -14.05 -26.97
C PRO A 435 -24.63 -14.08 -25.45
N GLU A 436 -25.86 -14.41 -25.07
CA GLU A 436 -26.26 -14.44 -23.65
C GLU A 436 -25.38 -15.37 -22.81
N SER A 437 -24.97 -16.50 -23.39
CA SER A 437 -24.05 -17.46 -22.78
C SER A 437 -22.65 -16.88 -22.51
N ALA A 438 -22.27 -15.79 -23.16
CA ALA A 438 -20.99 -15.11 -22.94
C ALA A 438 -20.96 -14.17 -21.74
N TRP A 439 -22.12 -13.82 -21.19
CA TRP A 439 -22.19 -13.06 -19.96
C TRP A 439 -22.04 -14.00 -18.76
N VAL A 440 -20.85 -14.55 -18.54
CA VAL A 440 -20.56 -15.37 -17.36
C VAL A 440 -20.90 -14.62 -16.06
N SER A 441 -21.35 -15.32 -15.03
CA SER A 441 -21.89 -14.71 -13.80
C SER A 441 -20.88 -13.88 -13.01
N THR A 442 -19.59 -14.17 -13.19
CA THR A 442 -18.47 -13.48 -12.54
C THR A 442 -18.11 -12.15 -13.21
N LEU A 443 -18.51 -11.95 -14.48
CA LEU A 443 -18.14 -10.77 -15.26
C LEU A 443 -18.87 -9.53 -14.73
N LYS A 444 -18.10 -8.49 -14.43
CA LYS A 444 -18.56 -7.20 -13.85
C LYS A 444 -18.31 -6.03 -14.78
N ILE A 445 -17.27 -6.09 -15.61
CA ILE A 445 -16.89 -5.02 -16.54
C ILE A 445 -16.63 -5.63 -17.91
N ALA A 446 -17.24 -5.05 -18.95
CA ALA A 446 -17.04 -5.41 -20.35
C ALA A 446 -16.73 -4.16 -21.18
N GLY A 447 -15.48 -4.02 -21.60
CA GLY A 447 -15.05 -3.03 -22.59
C GLY A 447 -15.25 -3.57 -24.01
N LEU A 448 -16.24 -3.04 -24.73
CA LEU A 448 -16.65 -3.46 -26.07
C LEU A 448 -16.49 -2.32 -27.10
N ALA A 449 -15.84 -1.23 -26.71
CA ALA A 449 -15.76 0.00 -27.48
C ALA A 449 -15.01 -0.18 -28.82
N GLY A 450 -15.32 0.63 -29.85
CA GLY A 450 -14.64 0.58 -31.14
C GLY A 450 -14.76 -0.77 -31.85
N ASN A 451 -15.96 -1.32 -31.90
CA ASN A 451 -16.30 -2.54 -32.64
C ASN A 451 -17.49 -2.23 -33.59
N GLY A 452 -18.10 -3.27 -34.15
CA GLY A 452 -19.29 -3.19 -35.01
C GLY A 452 -20.59 -3.58 -34.31
N PHE A 453 -20.70 -3.47 -32.99
CA PHE A 453 -21.92 -3.86 -32.27
C PHE A 453 -23.08 -2.92 -32.61
N LYS A 454 -24.24 -3.52 -32.92
CA LYS A 454 -25.46 -2.76 -33.28
C LYS A 454 -26.45 -2.59 -32.14
N TYR A 455 -26.37 -3.40 -31.09
CA TYR A 455 -27.36 -3.42 -30.02
C TYR A 455 -26.70 -3.47 -28.65
N VAL A 456 -27.37 -2.87 -27.67
CA VAL A 456 -26.95 -2.90 -26.28
C VAL A 456 -27.42 -4.21 -25.62
N PRO A 457 -26.54 -4.94 -24.92
CA PRO A 457 -26.88 -6.16 -24.17
C PRO A 457 -27.55 -5.80 -22.83
N TRP A 458 -28.81 -5.38 -22.90
CA TRP A 458 -29.55 -4.86 -21.74
C TRP A 458 -29.74 -5.86 -20.60
N THR A 459 -29.81 -7.15 -20.90
CA THR A 459 -29.89 -8.26 -19.93
C THR A 459 -28.68 -8.25 -18.99
N ALA A 460 -27.47 -8.20 -19.54
CA ALA A 460 -26.23 -8.11 -18.78
C ALA A 460 -26.12 -6.78 -18.01
N ALA A 461 -26.49 -5.67 -18.64
CA ALA A 461 -26.47 -4.36 -17.99
C ALA A 461 -27.41 -4.31 -16.76
N LYS A 462 -28.63 -4.85 -16.89
CA LYS A 462 -29.62 -4.96 -15.80
C LYS A 462 -29.15 -5.88 -14.67
N ARG A 463 -28.29 -6.88 -14.97
CA ARG A 463 -27.62 -7.73 -13.97
C ARG A 463 -26.51 -6.99 -13.19
N GLY A 464 -26.13 -5.79 -13.62
CA GLY A 464 -25.10 -4.97 -12.99
C GLY A 464 -23.72 -5.05 -13.65
N VAL A 465 -23.63 -5.61 -14.86
CA VAL A 465 -22.39 -5.54 -15.65
C VAL A 465 -22.23 -4.13 -16.19
N LYS A 466 -21.06 -3.51 -15.95
CA LYS A 466 -20.70 -2.23 -16.58
C LYS A 466 -20.20 -2.48 -17.99
N ILE A 467 -20.81 -1.83 -18.97
CA ILE A 467 -20.60 -2.12 -20.39
C ILE A 467 -20.25 -0.83 -21.11
N ASP A 468 -19.08 -0.81 -21.75
CA ASP A 468 -18.66 0.30 -22.59
C ASP A 468 -18.81 -0.07 -24.07
N LEU A 469 -19.70 0.61 -24.78
CA LEU A 469 -19.99 0.43 -26.20
C LEU A 469 -19.61 1.66 -27.03
N SER A 470 -18.75 2.53 -26.49
CA SER A 470 -18.38 3.76 -27.18
C SER A 470 -17.85 3.50 -28.60
N GLY A 471 -18.13 4.41 -29.54
CA GLY A 471 -17.66 4.28 -30.93
C GLY A 471 -18.20 3.07 -31.70
N ASN A 472 -19.31 2.45 -31.26
CA ASN A 472 -20.01 1.40 -32.00
C ASN A 472 -21.22 1.96 -32.77
N PRO A 473 -21.64 1.33 -33.89
CA PRO A 473 -22.83 1.73 -34.64
C PRO A 473 -24.13 1.24 -33.97
N ILE A 474 -24.38 1.68 -32.73
CA ILE A 474 -25.57 1.29 -31.96
C ILE A 474 -26.84 1.85 -32.61
N GLU A 475 -27.72 0.95 -33.05
CA GLU A 475 -29.01 1.23 -33.67
C GLU A 475 -30.14 1.14 -32.63
N GLY A 476 -31.24 1.89 -32.85
CA GLY A 476 -32.49 1.70 -32.10
C GLY A 476 -32.49 2.17 -30.64
N ALA A 477 -31.45 2.87 -30.17
CA ALA A 477 -31.39 3.42 -28.82
C ALA A 477 -32.20 4.73 -28.63
N ASN A 478 -32.99 5.13 -29.62
CA ASN A 478 -33.67 6.43 -29.68
C ASN A 478 -34.84 6.54 -28.67
N ALA A 479 -35.36 5.40 -28.22
CA ALA A 479 -36.46 5.29 -27.25
C ALA A 479 -36.10 4.31 -26.13
N LEU A 480 -35.18 4.74 -25.25
CA LEU A 480 -34.83 3.96 -24.06
C LEU A 480 -35.94 4.03 -23.01
N GLU A 481 -36.24 2.89 -22.38
CA GLU A 481 -37.08 2.84 -21.18
C GLU A 481 -36.42 3.61 -20.03
N ALA A 482 -37.22 4.07 -19.06
CA ALA A 482 -36.70 4.81 -17.90
C ALA A 482 -35.60 4.05 -17.13
N THR A 483 -35.68 2.71 -17.06
CA THR A 483 -34.65 1.88 -16.42
C THR A 483 -33.35 1.83 -17.20
N GLN A 484 -33.43 1.78 -18.54
CA GLN A 484 -32.27 1.79 -19.44
C GLN A 484 -31.61 3.17 -19.45
N LEU A 485 -32.40 4.24 -19.50
CA LEU A 485 -31.90 5.61 -19.42
C LEU A 485 -31.14 5.85 -18.12
N LYS A 486 -31.64 5.33 -16.99
CA LYS A 486 -30.92 5.40 -15.70
C LYS A 486 -29.56 4.69 -15.76
N LEU A 487 -29.45 3.55 -16.43
CA LEU A 487 -28.18 2.83 -16.59
C LEU A 487 -27.17 3.62 -17.44
N VAL A 488 -27.65 4.30 -18.48
CA VAL A 488 -26.83 5.20 -19.32
C VAL A 488 -26.38 6.42 -18.51
N GLN A 489 -27.30 7.10 -17.83
CA GLN A 489 -27.00 8.28 -17.01
C GLN A 489 -26.04 7.98 -15.85
N GLN A 490 -26.08 6.77 -15.29
CA GLN A 490 -25.14 6.30 -14.27
C GLN A 490 -23.79 5.87 -14.83
N ARG A 491 -23.61 5.90 -16.16
CA ARG A 491 -22.44 5.38 -16.89
C ARG A 491 -22.14 3.91 -16.61
N SER A 492 -23.19 3.14 -16.26
CA SER A 492 -23.13 1.67 -16.23
C SER A 492 -23.19 1.11 -17.64
N VAL A 493 -23.88 1.80 -18.56
CA VAL A 493 -23.79 1.58 -20.00
C VAL A 493 -23.24 2.86 -20.62
N ILE A 494 -22.08 2.79 -21.27
CA ILE A 494 -21.45 3.94 -21.91
C ILE A 494 -21.67 3.86 -23.42
N LEU A 495 -22.24 4.91 -24.00
CA LEU A 495 -22.64 5.01 -25.41
C LEU A 495 -21.97 6.20 -26.11
N ASP A 496 -20.85 6.68 -25.58
CA ASP A 496 -20.11 7.84 -26.09
C ASP A 496 -19.78 7.64 -27.59
N ASP A 497 -19.99 8.67 -28.42
CA ASP A 497 -19.78 8.62 -29.88
C ASP A 497 -20.47 7.45 -30.62
N THR A 498 -21.66 7.07 -30.17
CA THR A 498 -22.55 6.18 -30.92
C THR A 498 -23.68 6.99 -31.58
N PRO A 499 -24.42 6.44 -32.57
CA PRO A 499 -25.57 7.13 -33.17
C PRO A 499 -26.61 7.60 -32.14
N TYR A 500 -26.71 6.95 -30.97
CA TYR A 500 -27.53 7.40 -29.84
C TYR A 500 -27.19 8.83 -29.41
N CYS A 501 -25.91 9.15 -29.25
CA CYS A 501 -25.46 10.46 -28.78
C CYS A 501 -25.66 11.58 -29.83
N ASN A 502 -25.80 11.23 -31.10
CA ASN A 502 -26.06 12.22 -32.16
C ASN A 502 -27.51 12.70 -32.18
N VAL A 503 -28.45 11.86 -31.73
CA VAL A 503 -29.89 12.15 -31.80
C VAL A 503 -30.53 12.41 -30.44
N SER A 504 -29.91 11.95 -29.35
CA SER A 504 -30.40 12.20 -27.99
C SER A 504 -29.97 13.57 -27.48
N GLN A 505 -30.76 14.14 -26.55
CA GLN A 505 -30.36 15.31 -25.75
C GLN A 505 -29.70 14.88 -24.43
N ASP A 506 -29.12 13.67 -24.37
CA ASP A 506 -28.48 13.16 -23.16
C ASP A 506 -27.16 13.90 -22.92
N THR A 507 -27.10 14.68 -21.84
CA THR A 507 -25.92 15.46 -21.47
C THR A 507 -24.76 14.61 -20.93
N THR A 508 -24.97 13.32 -20.73
CA THR A 508 -23.92 12.39 -20.27
C THR A 508 -23.07 11.85 -21.41
N CYS A 509 -23.52 11.99 -22.66
CA CYS A 509 -22.77 11.66 -23.85
C CYS A 509 -21.49 12.48 -23.94
N LYS A 510 -20.35 11.79 -24.08
CA LYS A 510 -19.05 12.42 -24.32
C LYS A 510 -18.58 12.14 -25.75
N HIS A 511 -17.79 13.07 -26.26
CA HIS A 511 -17.11 12.92 -27.55
C HIS A 511 -15.65 12.53 -27.32
N MET A 512 -15.16 11.61 -28.14
CA MET A 512 -13.77 11.20 -28.25
C MET A 512 -12.99 12.26 -29.02
N CYS A 513 -11.73 12.49 -28.64
CA CYS A 513 -10.87 13.46 -29.31
C CYS A 513 -10.24 12.92 -30.61
N GLY A 514 -10.31 11.61 -30.83
CA GLY A 514 -9.80 10.93 -32.02
C GLY A 514 -10.38 9.53 -32.17
N PRO A 515 -10.23 8.91 -33.35
CA PRO A 515 -10.68 7.54 -33.59
C PRO A 515 -9.94 6.58 -32.65
N ASP A 516 -10.69 5.66 -32.03
CA ASP A 516 -10.18 4.68 -31.07
C ASP A 516 -9.44 5.26 -29.85
N CYS A 517 -9.56 6.57 -29.61
CA CYS A 517 -9.07 7.23 -28.39
C CYS A 517 -10.23 7.48 -27.43
N PHE A 518 -10.48 6.50 -26.56
CA PHE A 518 -11.57 6.54 -25.61
C PHE A 518 -11.23 7.45 -24.43
N MET A 519 -12.22 8.14 -23.88
CA MET A 519 -12.00 9.17 -22.84
C MET A 519 -11.26 8.67 -21.59
N TYR A 520 -11.35 7.38 -21.25
CA TYR A 520 -10.65 6.80 -20.08
C TYR A 520 -9.18 6.45 -20.34
N MET A 521 -8.72 6.57 -21.59
CA MET A 521 -7.33 6.34 -22.01
C MET A 521 -6.50 7.61 -21.86
N VAL A 522 -7.09 8.77 -22.17
CA VAL A 522 -6.35 10.04 -22.17
C VAL A 522 -5.84 10.43 -20.78
N GLY A 523 -4.53 10.36 -20.55
CA GLY A 523 -3.91 10.70 -19.27
C GLY A 523 -4.14 9.63 -18.20
N ASP A 524 -4.00 8.37 -18.58
CA ASP A 524 -4.19 7.20 -17.74
C ASP A 524 -2.87 6.52 -17.30
N PHE A 525 -1.72 7.15 -17.57
CA PHE A 525 -0.36 6.65 -17.34
C PHE A 525 0.08 5.51 -18.28
N ILE A 526 -0.68 5.25 -19.34
CA ILE A 526 -0.38 4.24 -20.34
C ILE A 526 -0.31 4.94 -21.70
N CYS A 527 0.86 4.92 -22.35
CA CYS A 527 0.97 5.53 -23.67
C CYS A 527 0.07 4.81 -24.69
N ASP A 528 -0.95 5.50 -25.17
CA ASP A 528 -1.92 5.05 -26.14
C ASP A 528 -1.74 5.82 -27.46
N LEU A 529 -1.18 5.16 -28.48
CA LEU A 529 -0.92 5.79 -29.79
C LEU A 529 -2.18 6.35 -30.46
N ALA A 530 -3.36 5.76 -30.21
CA ALA A 530 -4.62 6.31 -30.72
C ALA A 530 -4.92 7.70 -30.13
N CYS A 531 -4.48 7.94 -28.89
CA CYS A 531 -4.63 9.21 -28.16
C CYS A 531 -3.42 10.15 -28.34
N PHE A 532 -2.32 9.67 -28.93
CA PHE A 532 -1.13 10.47 -29.21
C PHE A 532 -1.30 11.37 -30.44
N THR A 533 -2.25 12.30 -30.37
CA THR A 533 -2.52 13.32 -31.40
C THR A 533 -2.63 14.70 -30.76
N SER A 534 -2.41 15.76 -31.52
CA SER A 534 -2.52 17.13 -31.01
C SER A 534 -3.92 17.47 -30.48
N VAL A 535 -4.97 16.93 -31.10
CA VAL A 535 -6.37 17.12 -30.69
C VAL A 535 -6.65 16.48 -29.33
N CYS A 536 -6.02 15.34 -29.05
CA CYS A 536 -6.09 14.66 -27.76
C CYS A 536 -5.07 15.16 -26.74
N GLY A 537 -4.30 16.22 -27.06
CA GLY A 537 -3.25 16.75 -26.19
C GLY A 537 -2.08 15.79 -26.00
N PHE A 538 -1.73 15.01 -27.03
CA PHE A 538 -0.65 14.02 -27.04
C PHE A 538 -0.74 13.04 -25.86
N ASP A 539 -1.92 12.49 -25.66
CA ASP A 539 -2.22 11.56 -24.55
C ASP A 539 -1.89 12.15 -23.16
N LYS A 540 -1.98 13.48 -23.03
CA LYS A 540 -1.61 14.25 -21.83
C LYS A 540 -0.19 13.95 -21.30
N GLY A 541 0.73 13.56 -22.18
CA GLY A 541 2.13 13.32 -21.86
C GLY A 541 2.46 11.89 -21.43
N ASP A 542 1.51 10.95 -21.46
CA ASP A 542 1.76 9.54 -21.09
C ASP A 542 2.81 8.86 -21.99
N CYS A 543 3.03 9.41 -23.19
CA CYS A 543 4.02 8.95 -24.16
C CYS A 543 5.39 9.66 -24.08
N ASP A 544 5.54 10.73 -23.29
CA ASP A 544 6.73 11.60 -23.32
C ASP A 544 8.03 10.84 -22.99
N GLY A 545 7.95 9.88 -22.06
CA GLY A 545 9.09 9.05 -21.66
C GLY A 545 9.55 8.03 -22.72
N LEU A 546 8.85 7.92 -23.85
CA LEU A 546 9.15 6.95 -24.91
C LEU A 546 10.04 7.50 -26.02
N GLY A 547 10.32 8.81 -26.02
CA GLY A 547 11.16 9.44 -27.03
C GLY A 547 10.54 9.39 -28.44
N PHE A 548 9.21 9.49 -28.54
CA PHE A 548 8.56 9.78 -29.81
C PHE A 548 8.81 11.24 -30.18
N SER A 549 9.16 11.49 -31.44
CA SER A 549 9.52 12.80 -31.99
C SER A 549 8.44 13.36 -32.89
#